data_AF-A0A3N5ET38-F1
#
_entry.id   AF-A0A3N5ET38-F1
#
_cell.length_a   1.000
_cell.length_b   1.000
_cell.length_c   1.000
_cell.angle_alpha   90.00
_cell.angle_beta   90.00
_cell.angle_gamma   90.00
#
_symmetry.space_group_name_H-M   'P 1'
#
loop_
_entity.id
_entity.type
_entity.pdbx_description
1 polymer ?
#
loop_
_entity_poly.entity_id
_entity_poly.type
_entity_poly.pdbx_seq_one_letter_code
_entity_poly.pdbx_strand_id
1 'polypeptide(L)'
;MSSTNKNKFEVFPVENDEEFAKYLAECLTYPNVKVEEKIENRFHFKYFLNYLWKDADGLKAQTILLEKDYTSASYLGDYINYYAHCYRPYLKKCRRVHFFREKFDDNTFVRMLTDSKCEYDKNWKSYLGYIVVKPLPKGVIGATLIKPYDKKDKRFYTAKRDYSVNLFGKTLNIESLPYQEQDGIVGSCASSALWFAFQKTRELFHTSVPNPSDITISAGYDSFHTGKSFPSNGLEISQICMAVHAIGLISELRVSSEYISDNKWLKSFVYAYSRMGIPILMGMDIEKRGEHLITINGYRFSHTKKKTKRISKIDLELQSNEIIKFYAHDDQTGPFSRVEFVSKGYQFNTSWWDNINSEIGLGANAICIIVPLVNTIKVTFENILEEATILDFVFDMHIELKFTWDIYLIESNKYKEEIRSELIKNDKQYNSCAAEILFESLPKYVWVAKAYIRNGDKDYLIFDLLYDAIDVNYKKTPFFTNIYNSSFKETLDRLSIRDEFSIFKKTITSEDKRADLYTILTEEQTVLNSIESVQEELQKNSLPTNTTAIIAEINKDGVSKAKVEEAIVEEISKIKNKLTDFNKDIDERI
;
A
#
# COMPACT_ATOMS: atom_id res chain seq x y z
N MET A 1 -36.28 26.22 -15.82
CA MET A 1 -35.15 25.78 -16.67
C MET A 1 -35.61 25.70 -18.12
N SER A 2 -34.85 26.24 -19.08
CA SER A 2 -35.11 25.98 -20.51
C SER A 2 -34.80 24.52 -20.83
N SER A 3 -35.53 23.93 -21.79
CA SER A 3 -35.28 22.57 -22.30
C SER A 3 -33.83 22.36 -22.78
N THR A 4 -33.14 23.45 -23.14
CA THR A 4 -31.74 23.46 -23.60
C THR A 4 -30.71 23.10 -22.53
N ASN A 5 -30.92 23.43 -21.24
CA ASN A 5 -29.93 23.15 -20.19
C ASN A 5 -29.94 21.68 -19.75
N LYS A 6 -31.13 21.05 -19.71
CA LYS A 6 -31.28 19.63 -19.38
C LYS A 6 -30.54 18.70 -20.35
N ASN A 7 -30.26 19.17 -21.56
CA ASN A 7 -29.48 18.39 -22.52
C ASN A 7 -27.98 18.31 -22.16
N LYS A 8 -27.47 19.21 -21.31
CA LYS A 8 -26.03 19.29 -20.97
C LYS A 8 -25.69 18.67 -19.62
N PHE A 9 -26.52 18.93 -18.60
CA PHE A 9 -26.33 18.40 -17.26
C PHE A 9 -27.66 18.16 -16.55
N GLU A 10 -27.61 17.36 -15.48
CA GLU A 10 -28.70 17.16 -14.52
C GLU A 10 -28.13 17.11 -13.09
N VAL A 11 -28.85 17.70 -12.13
CA VAL A 11 -28.49 17.68 -10.70
C VAL A 11 -29.50 16.85 -9.92
N PHE A 12 -28.99 15.93 -9.11
CA PHE A 12 -29.74 15.02 -8.27
C PHE A 12 -29.41 15.29 -6.80
N PRO A 13 -30.15 16.17 -6.10
CA PRO A 13 -30.07 16.29 -4.65
C PRO A 13 -30.61 15.02 -3.99
N VAL A 14 -29.92 14.54 -2.96
CA VAL A 14 -30.24 13.26 -2.30
C VAL A 14 -30.85 13.52 -0.93
N GLU A 15 -31.97 12.84 -0.62
CA GLU A 15 -32.60 12.88 0.71
C GLU A 15 -32.35 11.62 1.53
N ASN A 16 -32.29 10.45 0.90
CA ASN A 16 -32.28 9.15 1.57
C ASN A 16 -31.51 8.08 0.77
N ASP A 17 -31.36 6.91 1.39
CA ASP A 17 -30.62 5.76 0.85
C ASP A 17 -31.17 5.24 -0.48
N GLU A 18 -32.49 5.19 -0.63
CA GLU A 18 -33.14 4.68 -1.85
C GLU A 18 -32.92 5.62 -3.03
N GLU A 19 -33.06 6.93 -2.79
CA GLU A 19 -32.77 7.97 -3.78
C GLU A 19 -31.31 7.96 -4.21
N PHE A 20 -30.36 7.87 -3.27
CA PHE A 20 -28.94 7.85 -3.62
C PHE A 20 -28.63 6.67 -4.54
N ALA A 21 -29.09 5.46 -4.18
CA ALA A 21 -28.86 4.26 -4.96
C ALA A 21 -29.48 4.38 -6.36
N LYS A 22 -30.72 4.87 -6.47
CA LYS A 22 -31.41 5.10 -7.73
C LYS A 22 -30.66 6.10 -8.62
N TYR A 23 -30.32 7.28 -8.09
CA TYR A 23 -29.65 8.33 -8.86
C TYR A 23 -28.23 7.91 -9.27
N LEU A 24 -27.51 7.19 -8.41
CA LEU A 24 -26.21 6.63 -8.76
C LEU A 24 -26.33 5.63 -9.91
N ALA A 25 -27.29 4.71 -9.86
CA ALA A 25 -27.50 3.71 -10.91
C ALA A 25 -27.84 4.37 -12.25
N GLU A 26 -28.73 5.37 -12.22
CA GLU A 26 -29.10 6.16 -13.39
C GLU A 26 -27.89 6.90 -13.98
N CYS A 27 -27.09 7.57 -13.15
CA CYS A 27 -25.93 8.33 -13.59
C CYS A 27 -24.79 7.45 -14.13
N LEU A 28 -24.60 6.26 -13.57
CA LEU A 28 -23.60 5.28 -14.02
C LEU A 28 -24.04 4.48 -15.23
N THR A 29 -25.30 4.60 -15.66
CA THR A 29 -25.82 3.96 -16.86
C THR A 29 -25.67 4.88 -18.07
N TYR A 30 -25.08 4.36 -19.14
CA TYR A 30 -25.03 5.06 -20.42
C TYR A 30 -26.27 4.69 -21.27
N PRO A 31 -27.14 5.65 -21.68
CA PRO A 31 -28.35 5.35 -22.41
C PRO A 31 -28.04 4.70 -23.75
N ASN A 32 -28.87 3.74 -24.15
CA ASN A 32 -28.78 3.04 -25.43
C ASN A 32 -27.48 2.23 -25.63
N VAL A 33 -26.68 2.03 -24.57
CA VAL A 33 -25.59 1.05 -24.54
C VAL A 33 -26.09 -0.18 -23.79
N LYS A 34 -26.13 -1.32 -24.47
CA LYS A 34 -26.50 -2.59 -23.86
C LYS A 34 -25.30 -3.11 -23.05
N VAL A 35 -25.37 -2.96 -21.73
CA VAL A 35 -24.41 -3.54 -20.79
C VAL A 35 -24.67 -5.04 -20.62
N GLU A 36 -23.62 -5.82 -20.36
CA GLU A 36 -23.73 -7.28 -20.15
C GLU A 36 -24.51 -7.60 -18.87
N GLU A 37 -24.32 -6.77 -17.86
CA GLU A 37 -24.94 -6.87 -16.55
C GLU A 37 -25.50 -5.51 -16.14
N LYS A 38 -26.68 -5.50 -15.49
CA LYS A 38 -27.24 -4.27 -14.90
C LYS A 38 -26.26 -3.69 -13.89
N ILE A 39 -26.08 -2.37 -13.92
CA ILE A 39 -25.10 -1.68 -13.05
C ILE A 39 -25.30 -2.04 -11.58
N GLU A 40 -26.55 -2.15 -11.13
CA GLU A 40 -26.91 -2.44 -9.75
C GLU A 40 -26.42 -3.80 -9.24
N ASN A 41 -26.18 -4.75 -10.14
CA ASN A 41 -25.70 -6.09 -9.80
C ASN A 41 -24.16 -6.15 -9.72
N ARG A 42 -23.46 -5.10 -10.16
CA ARG A 42 -22.00 -5.07 -10.24
C ARG A 42 -21.38 -4.71 -8.89
N PHE A 43 -20.23 -5.31 -8.57
CA PHE A 43 -19.50 -5.00 -7.34
C PHE A 43 -19.07 -3.53 -7.25
N HIS A 44 -18.69 -2.89 -8.36
CA HIS A 44 -18.38 -1.45 -8.37
C HIS A 44 -19.55 -0.59 -7.90
N PHE A 45 -20.78 -0.93 -8.29
CA PHE A 45 -21.96 -0.16 -7.87
C PHE A 45 -22.14 -0.23 -6.36
N LYS A 46 -22.09 -1.45 -5.80
CA LYS A 46 -22.12 -1.65 -4.34
C LYS A 46 -20.97 -0.92 -3.65
N TYR A 47 -19.76 -1.02 -4.21
CA TYR A 47 -18.58 -0.34 -3.68
C TYR A 47 -18.81 1.17 -3.62
N PHE A 48 -19.18 1.80 -4.73
CA PHE A 48 -19.41 3.25 -4.79
C PHE A 48 -20.60 3.70 -3.94
N LEU A 49 -21.67 2.91 -3.87
CA LEU A 49 -22.81 3.17 -2.98
C LEU A 49 -22.34 3.22 -1.52
N ASN A 50 -21.51 2.26 -1.10
CA ASN A 50 -20.94 2.27 0.24
C ASN A 50 -19.97 3.44 0.44
N TYR A 51 -19.04 3.62 -0.49
CA TYR A 51 -17.97 4.61 -0.42
C TYR A 51 -18.49 6.05 -0.39
N LEU A 52 -19.47 6.36 -1.23
CA LEU A 52 -19.99 7.72 -1.40
C LEU A 52 -21.09 8.06 -0.41
N TRP A 53 -21.83 7.06 0.09
CA TRP A 53 -23.05 7.30 0.88
C TRP A 53 -23.11 6.49 2.18
N LYS A 54 -23.20 5.15 2.10
CA LYS A 54 -23.62 4.33 3.26
C LYS A 54 -22.55 4.22 4.35
N ASP A 55 -21.30 3.98 3.98
CA ASP A 55 -20.21 3.70 4.93
C ASP A 55 -20.01 4.88 5.90
N ALA A 56 -19.91 4.61 7.20
CA ALA A 56 -19.67 5.63 8.23
C ALA A 56 -18.34 6.38 8.03
N ASP A 57 -17.38 5.76 7.35
CA ASP A 57 -16.12 6.36 6.94
C ASP A 57 -16.15 6.97 5.52
N GLY A 58 -17.24 6.76 4.79
CA GLY A 58 -17.45 7.22 3.41
C GLY A 58 -17.57 8.74 3.27
N LEU A 59 -17.73 9.20 2.02
CA LEU A 59 -17.65 10.62 1.69
C LEU A 59 -18.93 11.43 1.96
N LYS A 60 -20.06 10.76 2.17
CA LYS A 60 -21.37 11.39 2.46
C LYS A 60 -21.78 12.42 1.41
N ALA A 61 -21.77 12.02 0.14
CA ALA A 61 -22.18 12.86 -0.99
C ALA A 61 -23.69 13.15 -0.95
N GLN A 62 -24.09 14.41 -0.92
CA GLN A 62 -25.50 14.84 -0.85
C GLN A 62 -26.04 15.35 -2.19
N THR A 63 -25.17 15.49 -3.19
CA THR A 63 -25.59 15.85 -4.55
C THR A 63 -24.74 15.11 -5.58
N ILE A 64 -25.43 14.52 -6.55
CA ILE A 64 -24.85 13.92 -7.75
C ILE A 64 -25.14 14.85 -8.91
N LEU A 65 -24.13 15.23 -9.69
CA LEU A 65 -24.29 16.07 -10.87
C LEU A 65 -23.77 15.31 -12.09
N LEU A 66 -24.64 15.09 -13.07
CA LEU A 66 -24.32 14.39 -14.31
C LEU A 66 -23.97 15.39 -15.40
N GLU A 67 -22.74 15.33 -15.92
CA GLU A 67 -22.33 15.98 -17.17
C GLU A 67 -22.44 14.97 -18.32
N LYS A 68 -23.24 15.31 -19.35
CA LYS A 68 -23.69 14.33 -20.35
C LYS A 68 -22.72 14.11 -21.52
N ASP A 69 -21.97 15.13 -21.93
CA ASP A 69 -21.15 15.13 -23.16
C ASP A 69 -19.66 15.38 -22.88
N TYR A 70 -19.03 14.50 -22.13
CA TYR A 70 -17.63 14.61 -21.73
C TYR A 70 -16.68 13.86 -22.69
N THR A 71 -15.47 14.38 -22.91
CA THR A 71 -14.41 13.67 -23.65
C THR A 71 -13.28 13.33 -22.69
N SER A 72 -13.22 12.06 -22.28
CA SER A 72 -12.16 11.58 -21.41
C SER A 72 -10.88 11.33 -22.20
N ALA A 73 -9.78 11.98 -21.82
CA ALA A 73 -8.47 11.75 -22.45
C ALA A 73 -8.03 10.28 -22.31
N SER A 74 -8.26 9.68 -21.14
CA SER A 74 -7.91 8.27 -20.87
C SER A 74 -8.67 7.30 -21.77
N TYR A 75 -10.00 7.47 -21.88
CA TYR A 75 -10.81 6.61 -22.75
C TYR A 75 -10.56 6.88 -24.23
N LEU A 76 -10.22 8.12 -24.59
CA LEU A 76 -9.94 8.46 -25.99
C LEU A 76 -8.74 7.70 -26.55
N GLY A 77 -7.72 7.45 -25.74
CA GLY A 77 -6.58 6.60 -26.12
C GLY A 77 -7.05 5.19 -26.51
N ASP A 78 -7.76 4.52 -25.60
CA ASP A 78 -8.28 3.17 -25.85
C ASP A 78 -9.30 3.13 -27.01
N TYR A 79 -10.11 4.19 -27.15
CA TYR A 79 -11.05 4.33 -28.26
C TYR A 79 -10.32 4.35 -29.60
N ILE A 80 -9.27 5.16 -29.74
CA ILE A 80 -8.50 5.27 -30.98
C ILE A 80 -7.77 3.95 -31.25
N ASN A 81 -7.13 3.36 -30.24
CA ASN A 81 -6.30 2.17 -30.39
C ASN A 81 -7.11 0.90 -30.74
N TYR A 82 -8.40 0.84 -30.40
CA TYR A 82 -9.20 -0.36 -30.61
C TYR A 82 -10.61 -0.08 -31.13
N TYR A 83 -11.43 0.65 -30.37
CA TYR A 83 -12.87 0.75 -30.62
C TYR A 83 -13.22 1.48 -31.93
N ALA A 84 -12.39 2.42 -32.37
CA ALA A 84 -12.57 3.15 -33.63
C ALA A 84 -12.41 2.26 -34.88
N HIS A 85 -11.72 1.13 -34.75
CA HIS A 85 -11.49 0.18 -35.83
C HIS A 85 -12.54 -0.94 -35.91
N CYS A 86 -13.45 -1.00 -34.94
CA CYS A 86 -14.48 -2.03 -34.87
C CYS A 86 -15.60 -1.80 -35.90
N TYR A 87 -16.16 -2.87 -36.47
CA TYR A 87 -17.33 -2.78 -37.36
C TYR A 87 -18.58 -2.26 -36.64
N ARG A 88 -18.76 -2.64 -35.36
CA ARG A 88 -19.85 -2.11 -34.53
C ARG A 88 -19.51 -0.67 -34.12
N PRO A 89 -20.46 0.27 -34.22
CA PRO A 89 -20.20 1.65 -33.82
C PRO A 89 -20.12 1.77 -32.29
N TYR A 90 -18.95 2.18 -31.80
CA TYR A 90 -18.75 2.57 -30.39
C TYR A 90 -18.76 4.10 -30.28
N LEU A 91 -19.35 4.60 -29.19
CA LEU A 91 -19.38 6.04 -28.92
C LEU A 91 -18.04 6.50 -28.33
N LYS A 92 -17.58 7.68 -28.77
CA LYS A 92 -16.39 8.35 -28.23
C LYS A 92 -16.70 9.20 -26.98
N LYS A 93 -17.92 9.71 -26.86
CA LYS A 93 -18.32 10.61 -25.77
C LYS A 93 -18.67 9.80 -24.52
N CYS A 94 -18.14 10.24 -23.39
CA CYS A 94 -18.43 9.69 -22.07
C CYS A 94 -19.40 10.60 -21.33
N ARG A 95 -19.90 10.12 -20.19
CA ARG A 95 -20.50 10.98 -19.17
C ARG A 95 -19.51 11.17 -18.02
N ARG A 96 -19.68 12.25 -17.25
CA ARG A 96 -18.91 12.49 -16.04
C ARG A 96 -19.85 12.79 -14.88
N VAL A 97 -19.80 11.96 -13.84
CA VAL A 97 -20.68 12.02 -12.69
C VAL A 97 -19.90 12.65 -11.54
N HIS A 98 -20.32 13.83 -11.11
CA HIS A 98 -19.69 14.63 -10.07
C HIS A 98 -20.40 14.44 -8.73
N PHE A 99 -19.63 14.51 -7.65
CA PHE A 99 -20.15 14.34 -6.29
C PHE A 99 -19.82 15.55 -5.43
N PHE A 100 -20.79 15.99 -4.64
CA PHE A 100 -20.65 17.10 -3.70
C PHE A 100 -21.18 16.70 -2.33
N ARG A 101 -20.51 17.16 -1.27
CA ARG A 101 -20.95 16.95 0.12
C ARG A 101 -22.11 17.87 0.50
N GLU A 102 -22.18 19.05 -0.09
CA GLU A 102 -23.31 19.95 0.13
C GLU A 102 -24.44 19.63 -0.84
N LYS A 103 -25.66 19.79 -0.34
CA LYS A 103 -26.88 19.58 -1.10
C LYS A 103 -27.27 20.83 -1.91
N PHE A 104 -27.59 20.66 -3.19
CA PHE A 104 -28.14 21.73 -4.04
C PHE A 104 -28.93 21.17 -5.23
N ASP A 105 -29.79 21.99 -5.80
CA ASP A 105 -30.60 21.66 -6.97
C ASP A 105 -30.07 22.29 -8.27
N ASP A 106 -30.74 21.96 -9.36
CA ASP A 106 -30.53 22.48 -10.71
C ASP A 106 -30.45 24.02 -10.77
N ASN A 107 -31.38 24.72 -10.10
CA ASN A 107 -31.43 26.18 -10.14
C ASN A 107 -30.26 26.81 -9.37
N THR A 108 -29.92 26.22 -8.23
CA THR A 108 -28.78 26.63 -7.42
C THR A 108 -27.48 26.42 -8.20
N PHE A 109 -27.30 25.28 -8.87
CA PHE A 109 -26.11 25.04 -9.68
C PHE A 109 -25.96 26.07 -10.82
N VAL A 110 -27.04 26.45 -11.49
CA VAL A 110 -26.99 27.53 -12.49
C VAL A 110 -26.52 28.84 -11.87
N ARG A 111 -27.04 29.21 -10.68
CA ARG A 111 -26.60 30.41 -9.97
C ARG A 111 -25.13 30.33 -9.57
N MET A 112 -24.66 29.16 -9.11
CA MET A 112 -23.26 28.91 -8.79
C MET A 112 -22.31 29.18 -9.97
N LEU A 113 -22.77 28.98 -11.21
CA LEU A 113 -22.00 29.22 -12.42
C LEU A 113 -22.07 30.67 -12.90
N THR A 114 -23.20 31.35 -12.70
CA THR A 114 -23.44 32.69 -13.24
C THR A 114 -23.10 33.82 -12.28
N ASP A 115 -23.16 33.57 -10.97
CA ASP A 115 -22.86 34.58 -9.97
C ASP A 115 -21.35 34.64 -9.70
N SER A 116 -20.77 35.82 -9.86
CA SER A 116 -19.34 36.07 -9.62
C SER A 116 -19.00 36.32 -8.15
N LYS A 117 -19.98 36.36 -7.24
CA LYS A 117 -19.75 36.57 -5.81
C LYS A 117 -19.33 35.27 -5.11
N CYS A 118 -18.60 35.40 -4.00
CA CYS A 118 -18.17 34.30 -3.12
C CYS A 118 -19.33 33.57 -2.39
N GLU A 119 -20.59 33.82 -2.74
CA GLU A 119 -21.78 33.27 -2.07
C GLU A 119 -21.78 31.72 -2.07
N TYR A 120 -21.26 31.12 -3.13
CA TYR A 120 -21.28 29.66 -3.34
C TYR A 120 -19.94 28.96 -3.06
N ASP A 121 -18.99 29.64 -2.40
CA ASP A 121 -17.68 29.07 -2.09
C ASP A 121 -17.78 27.79 -1.26
N LYS A 122 -18.78 27.70 -0.38
CA LYS A 122 -19.06 26.48 0.42
C LYS A 122 -19.39 25.30 -0.49
N ASN A 123 -20.30 25.49 -1.45
CA ASN A 123 -20.70 24.45 -2.40
C ASN A 123 -19.50 23.98 -3.24
N TRP A 124 -18.68 24.91 -3.75
CA TRP A 124 -17.50 24.54 -4.52
C TRP A 124 -16.44 23.80 -3.68
N LYS A 125 -16.20 24.23 -2.44
CA LYS A 125 -15.29 23.55 -1.49
C LYS A 125 -15.78 22.15 -1.09
N SER A 126 -17.08 21.89 -1.22
CA SER A 126 -17.70 20.60 -0.92
C SER A 126 -17.49 19.54 -1.99
N TYR A 127 -16.80 19.87 -3.09
CA TYR A 127 -16.55 18.93 -4.18
C TYR A 127 -15.77 17.69 -3.70
N LEU A 128 -16.28 16.51 -4.04
CA LEU A 128 -15.73 15.21 -3.62
C LEU A 128 -15.00 14.48 -4.74
N GLY A 129 -15.27 14.84 -6.00
CA GLY A 129 -14.66 14.22 -7.17
C GLY A 129 -15.65 13.82 -8.24
N TYR A 130 -15.20 12.96 -9.16
CA TYR A 130 -16.02 12.45 -10.25
C TYR A 130 -15.68 11.01 -10.66
N ILE A 131 -16.64 10.39 -11.34
CA ILE A 131 -16.51 9.14 -12.08
C ILE A 131 -16.77 9.41 -13.56
N VAL A 132 -15.90 8.95 -14.45
CA VAL A 132 -16.21 8.91 -15.89
C VAL A 132 -16.97 7.62 -16.18
N VAL A 133 -18.04 7.72 -16.97
CA VAL A 133 -18.83 6.57 -17.44
C VAL A 133 -18.53 6.38 -18.92
N LYS A 134 -17.82 5.29 -19.23
CA LYS A 134 -17.48 4.87 -20.60
C LYS A 134 -18.73 4.30 -21.28
N PRO A 135 -18.98 4.61 -22.56
CA PRO A 135 -20.10 4.04 -23.32
C PRO A 135 -19.77 2.64 -23.84
N LEU A 136 -19.39 1.73 -22.93
CA LEU A 136 -18.96 0.37 -23.25
C LEU A 136 -19.92 -0.68 -22.62
N PRO A 137 -20.05 -1.87 -23.21
CA PRO A 137 -20.87 -2.95 -22.65
C PRO A 137 -20.30 -3.55 -21.35
N LYS A 138 -18.97 -3.48 -21.19
CA LYS A 138 -18.16 -3.93 -20.04
C LYS A 138 -17.09 -2.87 -19.78
N GLY A 139 -16.54 -2.74 -18.57
CA GLY A 139 -15.57 -1.69 -18.30
C GLY A 139 -16.24 -0.32 -18.25
N VAL A 140 -17.37 -0.17 -17.56
CA VAL A 140 -18.18 1.06 -17.60
C VAL A 140 -17.52 2.19 -16.82
N ILE A 141 -16.79 1.88 -15.75
CA ILE A 141 -16.14 2.88 -14.91
C ILE A 141 -14.79 3.28 -15.53
N GLY A 142 -14.71 4.51 -16.03
CA GLY A 142 -13.47 5.11 -16.54
C GLY A 142 -12.69 5.85 -15.47
N ALA A 143 -11.77 6.70 -15.96
CA ALA A 143 -10.94 7.56 -15.12
C ALA A 143 -11.79 8.26 -14.05
N THR A 144 -11.50 7.90 -12.81
CA THR A 144 -12.23 8.29 -11.60
C THR A 144 -11.25 9.00 -10.69
N LEU A 145 -11.63 10.19 -10.24
CA LEU A 145 -10.87 10.99 -9.28
C LEU A 145 -11.82 11.32 -8.14
N ILE A 146 -11.71 10.62 -7.04
CA ILE A 146 -12.57 10.78 -5.85
C ILE A 146 -11.67 10.96 -4.64
N LYS A 147 -12.06 11.84 -3.70
CA LYS A 147 -11.32 12.01 -2.45
C LYS A 147 -11.21 10.66 -1.72
N PRO A 148 -10.08 10.38 -1.05
CA PRO A 148 -10.00 9.22 -0.18
C PRO A 148 -11.03 9.34 0.95
N TYR A 149 -11.31 8.24 1.66
CA TYR A 149 -12.13 8.27 2.88
C TYR A 149 -11.69 9.41 3.81
N ASP A 150 -12.65 9.96 4.56
CA ASP A 150 -12.39 11.10 5.44
C ASP A 150 -11.16 10.83 6.32
N LYS A 151 -10.29 11.86 6.42
CA LYS A 151 -9.05 11.86 7.20
C LYS A 151 -9.40 11.74 8.69
N LYS A 152 -9.73 10.54 9.15
CA LYS A 152 -9.72 10.16 10.57
C LYS A 152 -8.27 9.90 10.99
N ASP A 153 -8.00 10.06 12.28
CA ASP A 153 -6.67 9.83 12.84
C ASP A 153 -6.09 8.51 12.35
N LYS A 154 -4.80 8.55 11.98
CA LYS A 154 -3.98 7.40 11.57
C LYS A 154 -4.24 6.81 10.18
N ARG A 155 -4.95 7.48 9.27
CA ARG A 155 -5.05 7.10 7.85
C ARG A 155 -4.08 7.90 7.00
N PHE A 156 -3.28 7.21 6.20
CA PHE A 156 -2.27 7.81 5.33
C PHE A 156 -2.51 7.35 3.90
N TYR A 157 -2.80 8.29 3.01
CA TYR A 157 -2.93 8.07 1.57
C TYR A 157 -1.75 8.75 0.90
N THR A 158 -0.66 8.01 0.71
CA THR A 158 0.65 8.60 0.43
C THR A 158 0.90 8.83 -1.07
N ALA A 159 0.26 8.05 -1.93
CA ALA A 159 0.43 8.17 -3.38
C ALA A 159 -0.50 9.20 -4.05
N LYS A 160 -1.17 10.08 -3.29
CA LYS A 160 -2.07 11.08 -3.88
C LYS A 160 -1.30 12.20 -4.57
N ARG A 161 -1.99 12.90 -5.47
CA ARG A 161 -1.55 14.09 -6.18
C ARG A 161 -2.68 15.10 -6.25
N ASP A 162 -2.32 16.36 -6.46
CA ASP A 162 -3.28 17.40 -6.76
C ASP A 162 -3.67 17.39 -8.24
N TYR A 163 -4.96 17.31 -8.49
CA TYR A 163 -5.57 17.38 -9.81
C TYR A 163 -6.46 18.61 -9.92
N SER A 164 -6.37 19.27 -11.08
CA SER A 164 -7.26 20.35 -11.46
C SER A 164 -8.38 19.80 -12.35
N VAL A 165 -9.62 20.00 -11.94
CA VAL A 165 -10.83 19.54 -12.63
C VAL A 165 -11.61 20.75 -13.11
N ASN A 166 -11.86 20.85 -14.41
CA ASN A 166 -12.75 21.86 -14.95
C ASN A 166 -14.19 21.34 -15.01
N LEU A 167 -15.14 22.06 -14.40
CA LEU A 167 -16.57 21.79 -14.48
C LEU A 167 -17.29 23.06 -14.98
N PHE A 168 -17.73 23.04 -16.24
CA PHE A 168 -18.38 24.18 -16.92
C PHE A 168 -17.62 25.51 -16.76
N GLY A 169 -16.28 25.49 -16.89
CA GLY A 169 -15.44 26.68 -16.76
C GLY A 169 -14.95 26.96 -15.33
N LYS A 170 -15.53 26.33 -14.30
CA LYS A 170 -15.03 26.42 -12.93
C LYS A 170 -13.89 25.42 -12.71
N THR A 171 -12.76 25.92 -12.22
CA THR A 171 -11.63 25.07 -11.80
C THR A 171 -11.81 24.62 -10.34
N LEU A 172 -11.79 23.32 -10.13
CA LEU A 172 -11.87 22.64 -8.85
C LEU A 172 -10.58 21.87 -8.60
N ASN A 173 -10.14 21.79 -7.34
CA ASN A 173 -8.94 21.03 -6.97
C ASN A 173 -9.33 19.78 -6.18
N ILE A 174 -8.69 18.66 -6.50
CA ILE A 174 -8.88 17.40 -5.80
C ILE A 174 -7.55 16.71 -5.57
N GLU A 175 -7.31 16.32 -4.32
CA GLU A 175 -6.15 15.52 -3.92
C GLU A 175 -6.56 14.03 -3.93
N SER A 176 -6.07 13.25 -4.89
CA SER A 176 -6.45 11.83 -5.07
C SER A 176 -5.41 11.07 -5.89
N LEU A 177 -5.68 9.80 -6.20
CA LEU A 177 -4.99 9.02 -7.22
C LEU A 177 -6.05 8.63 -8.28
N PRO A 178 -5.75 8.66 -9.59
CA PRO A 178 -6.68 8.21 -10.61
C PRO A 178 -6.93 6.71 -10.52
N TYR A 179 -8.21 6.34 -10.69
CA TYR A 179 -8.69 4.97 -10.73
C TYR A 179 -9.46 4.71 -12.03
N GLN A 180 -9.56 3.46 -12.45
CA GLN A 180 -10.49 3.01 -13.50
C GLN A 180 -10.74 1.52 -13.38
N GLU A 181 -11.88 1.06 -13.90
CA GLU A 181 -12.19 -0.35 -14.06
C GLU A 181 -11.54 -0.87 -15.36
N GLN A 182 -11.00 -2.09 -15.30
CA GLN A 182 -10.53 -2.80 -16.49
C GLN A 182 -11.68 -3.03 -17.46
N ASP A 183 -11.43 -2.92 -18.77
CA ASP A 183 -12.44 -3.25 -19.76
C ASP A 183 -12.46 -4.75 -20.12
N GLY A 184 -11.37 -5.47 -19.82
CA GLY A 184 -11.19 -6.89 -20.14
C GLY A 184 -11.00 -7.15 -21.64
N ILE A 185 -10.74 -6.11 -22.44
CA ILE A 185 -10.44 -6.22 -23.87
C ILE A 185 -9.08 -5.58 -24.15
N VAL A 186 -8.91 -4.30 -23.81
CA VAL A 186 -7.70 -3.53 -24.08
C VAL A 186 -6.72 -3.58 -22.91
N GLY A 187 -7.24 -3.69 -21.69
CA GLY A 187 -6.44 -3.77 -20.46
C GLY A 187 -6.89 -4.90 -19.55
N SER A 188 -5.91 -5.59 -18.98
CA SER A 188 -6.05 -6.55 -17.88
C SER A 188 -5.92 -5.86 -16.52
N CYS A 189 -6.10 -6.63 -15.44
CA CYS A 189 -5.91 -6.15 -14.06
C CYS A 189 -4.51 -5.57 -13.87
N ALA A 190 -3.48 -6.27 -14.38
CA ALA A 190 -2.11 -5.82 -14.34
C ALA A 190 -1.90 -4.47 -15.07
N SER A 191 -2.55 -4.29 -16.21
CA SER A 191 -2.47 -3.04 -16.97
C SER A 191 -3.10 -1.87 -16.22
N SER A 192 -4.22 -2.14 -15.53
CA SER A 192 -4.92 -1.15 -14.69
C SER A 192 -4.10 -0.78 -13.46
N ALA A 193 -3.54 -1.78 -12.75
CA ALA A 193 -2.67 -1.57 -11.60
C ALA A 193 -1.40 -0.79 -11.96
N LEU A 194 -0.73 -1.14 -13.07
CA LEU A 194 0.40 -0.36 -13.58
C LEU A 194 -0.01 1.08 -13.91
N TRP A 195 -1.16 1.27 -14.56
CA TRP A 195 -1.67 2.61 -14.85
C TRP A 195 -1.89 3.42 -13.58
N PHE A 196 -2.46 2.86 -12.51
CA PHE A 196 -2.61 3.54 -11.22
C PHE A 196 -1.26 3.97 -10.65
N ALA A 197 -0.29 3.05 -10.64
CA ALA A 197 1.05 3.34 -10.12
C ALA A 197 1.75 4.44 -10.93
N PHE A 198 1.64 4.38 -12.26
CA PHE A 198 2.30 5.32 -13.16
C PHE A 198 1.80 6.76 -12.99
N GLN A 199 0.56 6.95 -12.56
CA GLN A 199 0.06 8.27 -12.22
C GLN A 199 0.92 8.95 -11.16
N LYS A 200 1.36 8.24 -10.12
CA LYS A 200 2.20 8.85 -9.08
C LYS A 200 3.68 8.84 -9.43
N THR A 201 4.18 7.78 -10.06
CA THR A 201 5.61 7.74 -10.47
C THR A 201 5.95 8.83 -11.48
N ARG A 202 5.02 9.29 -12.32
CA ARG A 202 5.22 10.47 -13.17
C ARG A 202 5.58 11.72 -12.39
N GLU A 203 4.99 11.93 -11.21
CA GLU A 203 5.31 13.08 -10.37
C GLU A 203 6.65 12.90 -9.66
N LEU A 204 6.90 11.71 -9.11
CA LEU A 204 8.11 11.41 -8.33
C LEU A 204 9.37 11.33 -9.20
N PHE A 205 9.23 10.79 -10.41
CA PHE A 205 10.33 10.33 -11.25
C PHE A 205 10.29 10.91 -12.68
N HIS A 206 9.32 11.78 -12.99
CA HIS A 206 9.19 12.45 -14.29
C HIS A 206 9.01 11.48 -15.48
N THR A 207 8.39 10.33 -15.25
CA THR A 207 8.11 9.32 -16.28
C THR A 207 6.83 9.63 -17.08
N SER A 208 6.66 8.93 -18.20
CA SER A 208 5.40 8.94 -18.97
C SER A 208 4.31 8.14 -18.26
N VAL A 209 3.04 8.46 -18.56
CA VAL A 209 1.87 7.64 -18.18
C VAL A 209 1.26 7.08 -19.46
N PRO A 210 1.68 5.89 -19.91
CA PRO A 210 1.06 5.21 -21.05
C PRO A 210 -0.41 4.87 -20.75
N ASN A 211 -1.24 4.72 -21.78
CA ASN A 211 -2.61 4.21 -21.61
C ASN A 211 -2.57 2.69 -21.31
N PRO A 212 -3.65 2.09 -20.77
CA PRO A 212 -3.69 0.64 -20.53
C PRO A 212 -3.36 -0.20 -21.77
N SER A 213 -3.85 0.21 -22.95
CA SER A 213 -3.47 -0.39 -24.24
C SER A 213 -1.96 -0.43 -24.45
N ASP A 214 -1.32 0.73 -24.28
CA ASP A 214 0.13 0.89 -24.49
C ASP A 214 0.93 0.09 -23.44
N ILE A 215 0.41 -0.01 -22.20
CA ILE A 215 0.99 -0.85 -21.14
C ILE A 215 0.98 -2.32 -21.57
N THR A 216 -0.17 -2.85 -22.00
CA THR A 216 -0.26 -4.24 -22.50
C THR A 216 0.71 -4.48 -23.65
N ILE A 217 0.80 -3.55 -24.61
CA ILE A 217 1.70 -3.67 -25.77
C ILE A 217 3.18 -3.66 -25.33
N SER A 218 3.56 -2.75 -24.44
CA SER A 218 4.94 -2.60 -23.94
C SER A 218 5.40 -3.74 -23.03
N ALA A 219 4.46 -4.46 -22.41
CA ALA A 219 4.74 -5.66 -21.63
C ALA A 219 5.27 -6.82 -22.50
N GLY A 220 5.12 -6.73 -23.83
CA GLY A 220 5.73 -7.65 -24.80
C GLY A 220 5.22 -9.09 -24.74
N TYR A 221 5.92 -9.98 -25.43
CA TYR A 221 5.67 -11.42 -25.40
C TYR A 221 6.59 -12.10 -24.39
N ASP A 222 6.02 -12.93 -23.52
CA ASP A 222 6.81 -13.91 -22.76
C ASP A 222 7.05 -15.16 -23.63
N SER A 223 8.23 -15.77 -23.51
CA SER A 223 8.66 -16.97 -24.26
C SER A 223 7.75 -18.18 -24.01
N PHE A 224 7.01 -18.17 -22.90
CA PHE A 224 6.09 -19.23 -22.49
C PHE A 224 4.62 -18.93 -22.83
N HIS A 225 4.31 -17.76 -23.40
CA HIS A 225 2.94 -17.39 -23.70
C HIS A 225 2.45 -18.03 -25.00
N THR A 226 1.26 -18.64 -24.97
CA THR A 226 0.58 -19.18 -26.16
C THR A 226 -0.66 -18.33 -26.46
N GLY A 227 -0.74 -17.73 -27.66
CA GLY A 227 -1.87 -16.87 -28.06
C GLY A 227 -1.46 -15.52 -28.66
N LYS A 228 -2.40 -14.56 -28.70
CA LYS A 228 -2.15 -13.17 -29.12
C LYS A 228 -1.62 -12.36 -27.93
N SER A 229 -0.62 -11.49 -28.15
CA SER A 229 -0.18 -10.52 -27.12
C SER A 229 -1.18 -9.40 -26.89
N PHE A 230 -2.05 -9.15 -27.86
CA PHE A 230 -3.11 -8.15 -27.76
C PHE A 230 -4.33 -8.58 -28.57
N PRO A 231 -5.55 -8.57 -28.00
CA PRO A 231 -5.87 -8.40 -26.57
C PRO A 231 -5.32 -9.56 -25.71
N SER A 232 -4.85 -9.29 -24.47
CA SER A 232 -4.28 -10.30 -23.56
C SER A 232 -5.25 -10.71 -22.44
N ASN A 233 -5.08 -11.94 -21.92
CA ASN A 233 -5.89 -12.47 -20.80
C ASN A 233 -5.32 -12.12 -19.40
N GLY A 234 -4.18 -11.43 -19.33
CA GLY A 234 -3.41 -11.21 -18.11
C GLY A 234 -1.97 -10.83 -18.45
N LEU A 235 -1.18 -10.47 -17.43
CA LEU A 235 0.27 -10.28 -17.56
C LEU A 235 0.96 -11.10 -16.47
N GLU A 236 2.00 -11.84 -16.85
CA GLU A 236 2.90 -12.51 -15.92
C GLU A 236 3.76 -11.49 -15.15
N ILE A 237 4.36 -11.91 -14.03
CA ILE A 237 5.24 -11.04 -13.21
C ILE A 237 6.40 -10.47 -14.05
N SER A 238 6.97 -11.27 -14.95
CA SER A 238 8.02 -10.86 -15.90
C SER A 238 7.55 -9.71 -16.80
N GLN A 239 6.35 -9.84 -17.37
CA GLN A 239 5.73 -8.85 -18.26
C GLN A 239 5.36 -7.57 -17.50
N ILE A 240 4.89 -7.68 -16.25
CA ILE A 240 4.67 -6.52 -15.37
C ILE A 240 5.97 -5.75 -15.17
N CYS A 241 7.08 -6.45 -14.91
CA CYS A 241 8.39 -5.81 -14.76
C CYS A 241 8.89 -5.18 -16.07
N MET A 242 8.64 -5.81 -17.22
CA MET A 242 8.95 -5.22 -18.52
C MET A 242 8.20 -3.92 -18.77
N ALA A 243 6.92 -3.85 -18.41
CA ALA A 243 6.12 -2.63 -18.54
C ALA A 243 6.63 -1.49 -17.64
N VAL A 244 7.09 -1.80 -16.41
CA VAL A 244 7.77 -0.84 -15.54
C VAL A 244 9.08 -0.35 -16.19
N HIS A 245 9.86 -1.26 -16.77
CA HIS A 245 11.10 -0.93 -17.46
C HIS A 245 10.88 -0.06 -18.71
N ALA A 246 9.79 -0.28 -19.44
CA ALA A 246 9.46 0.47 -20.64
C ALA A 246 9.26 1.98 -20.40
N ILE A 247 8.90 2.38 -19.18
CA ILE A 247 8.78 3.80 -18.80
C ILE A 247 10.04 4.39 -18.13
N GLY A 248 11.16 3.64 -18.15
CA GLY A 248 12.45 4.07 -17.61
C GLY A 248 12.64 3.83 -16.11
N LEU A 249 11.81 2.98 -15.50
CA LEU A 249 11.95 2.57 -14.10
C LEU A 249 12.56 1.16 -13.99
N ILE A 250 12.88 0.76 -12.77
CA ILE A 250 13.23 -0.62 -12.42
C ILE A 250 12.17 -1.20 -11.49
N SER A 251 12.08 -2.52 -11.44
CA SER A 251 11.19 -3.23 -10.53
C SER A 251 11.99 -3.82 -9.38
N GLU A 252 11.74 -3.33 -8.17
CA GLU A 252 12.17 -4.05 -6.97
C GLU A 252 11.10 -5.10 -6.62
N LEU A 253 11.41 -6.37 -6.91
CA LEU A 253 10.49 -7.50 -6.85
C LEU A 253 10.84 -8.43 -5.66
N ARG A 254 9.82 -8.90 -4.95
CA ARG A 254 9.92 -10.09 -4.10
C ARG A 254 8.79 -11.07 -4.45
N VAL A 255 9.14 -12.35 -4.52
CA VAL A 255 8.23 -13.49 -4.79
C VAL A 255 8.38 -14.63 -3.77
N SER A 256 9.40 -14.57 -2.90
CA SER A 256 9.66 -15.63 -1.91
C SER A 256 8.57 -15.64 -0.85
N SER A 257 8.05 -16.83 -0.54
CA SER A 257 7.10 -17.03 0.56
C SER A 257 7.70 -16.63 1.91
N GLU A 258 9.01 -16.68 2.09
CA GLU A 258 9.67 -16.23 3.32
C GLU A 258 9.36 -14.76 3.64
N TYR A 259 9.36 -13.91 2.62
CA TYR A 259 9.04 -12.49 2.79
C TYR A 259 7.53 -12.26 2.82
N ILE A 260 6.83 -12.87 1.87
CA ILE A 260 5.44 -12.51 1.58
C ILE A 260 4.48 -13.13 2.61
N SER A 261 4.85 -14.27 3.20
CA SER A 261 4.07 -14.89 4.27
C SER A 261 4.24 -14.18 5.62
N ASP A 262 5.34 -13.44 5.82
CA ASP A 262 5.56 -12.66 7.05
C ASP A 262 4.87 -11.29 6.99
N ASN A 263 3.79 -11.17 7.75
CA ASN A 263 3.06 -9.91 7.92
C ASN A 263 3.91 -8.77 8.46
N LYS A 264 4.90 -9.05 9.31
CA LYS A 264 5.76 -8.03 9.91
C LYS A 264 6.68 -7.44 8.85
N TRP A 265 7.42 -8.28 8.14
CA TRP A 265 8.23 -7.88 7.00
C TRP A 265 7.38 -7.15 5.95
N LEU A 266 6.24 -7.72 5.54
CA LEU A 266 5.42 -7.13 4.48
C LEU A 266 4.89 -5.74 4.84
N LYS A 267 4.44 -5.54 6.08
CA LYS A 267 4.04 -4.22 6.59
C LYS A 267 5.19 -3.23 6.52
N SER A 268 6.37 -3.64 6.98
CA SER A 268 7.55 -2.79 7.01
C SER A 268 8.03 -2.40 5.62
N PHE A 269 8.12 -3.36 4.69
CA PHE A 269 8.50 -3.14 3.31
C PHE A 269 7.51 -2.20 2.60
N VAL A 270 6.20 -2.49 2.68
CA VAL A 270 5.16 -1.63 2.08
C VAL A 270 5.23 -0.21 2.63
N TYR A 271 5.35 -0.09 3.95
CA TYR A 271 5.42 1.19 4.63
C TYR A 271 6.64 2.01 4.22
N ALA A 272 7.80 1.37 4.13
CA ALA A 272 9.08 2.00 3.90
C ALA A 272 9.13 2.80 2.59
N TYR A 273 8.58 2.24 1.50
CA TYR A 273 8.45 2.94 0.21
C TYR A 273 7.19 3.82 0.15
N SER A 274 6.10 3.41 0.80
CA SER A 274 4.87 4.21 0.85
C SER A 274 5.09 5.56 1.52
N ARG A 275 6.02 5.71 2.48
CA ARG A 275 6.37 7.00 3.10
C ARG A 275 6.91 8.04 2.11
N MET A 276 7.60 7.61 1.04
CA MET A 276 8.00 8.49 -0.07
C MET A 276 6.85 8.79 -1.05
N GLY A 277 5.69 8.13 -0.85
CA GLY A 277 4.54 8.22 -1.75
C GLY A 277 4.65 7.32 -2.97
N ILE A 278 5.57 6.37 -3.00
CA ILE A 278 5.70 5.40 -4.11
C ILE A 278 4.51 4.41 -4.03
N PRO A 279 3.69 4.26 -5.09
CA PRO A 279 2.68 3.22 -5.15
C PRO A 279 3.32 1.86 -5.30
N ILE A 280 2.72 0.85 -4.67
CA ILE A 280 3.27 -0.50 -4.63
C ILE A 280 2.30 -1.45 -5.32
N LEU A 281 2.79 -2.25 -6.25
CA LEU A 281 2.00 -3.28 -6.90
C LEU A 281 2.06 -4.53 -6.02
N MET A 282 0.92 -5.13 -5.72
CA MET A 282 0.82 -6.36 -4.95
C MET A 282 -0.02 -7.36 -5.71
N GLY A 283 0.59 -8.51 -6.02
CA GLY A 283 -0.13 -9.68 -6.52
C GLY A 283 -0.74 -10.42 -5.35
N MET A 284 -2.00 -10.84 -5.47
CA MET A 284 -2.73 -11.57 -4.45
C MET A 284 -3.44 -12.77 -5.06
N ASP A 285 -3.50 -13.88 -4.32
CA ASP A 285 -4.42 -14.98 -4.58
C ASP A 285 -5.67 -14.75 -3.75
N ILE A 286 -6.79 -14.48 -4.42
CA ILE A 286 -8.06 -14.19 -3.78
C ILE A 286 -8.89 -15.46 -3.74
N GLU A 287 -9.36 -15.82 -2.54
CA GLU A 287 -10.19 -16.99 -2.30
C GLU A 287 -11.33 -17.09 -3.33
N LYS A 288 -11.46 -18.25 -3.99
CA LYS A 288 -12.45 -18.57 -5.04
C LYS A 288 -12.39 -17.70 -6.31
N ARG A 289 -11.44 -16.77 -6.43
CA ARG A 289 -11.35 -15.82 -7.56
C ARG A 289 -10.02 -15.93 -8.31
N GLY A 290 -8.97 -16.44 -7.66
CA GLY A 290 -7.64 -16.62 -8.24
C GLY A 290 -6.77 -15.37 -8.14
N GLU A 291 -5.75 -15.31 -9.00
CA GLU A 291 -4.73 -14.28 -8.95
C GLU A 291 -5.21 -12.92 -9.44
N HIS A 292 -4.78 -11.86 -8.76
CA HIS A 292 -5.14 -10.49 -9.08
C HIS A 292 -4.02 -9.51 -8.71
N LEU A 293 -3.84 -8.44 -9.49
CA LEU A 293 -2.86 -7.39 -9.21
C LEU A 293 -3.55 -6.10 -8.77
N ILE A 294 -3.14 -5.55 -7.63
CA ILE A 294 -3.65 -4.29 -7.08
C ILE A 294 -2.51 -3.27 -6.91
N THR A 295 -2.88 -2.00 -6.70
CA THR A 295 -1.91 -0.93 -6.38
C THR A 295 -2.18 -0.34 -5.00
N ILE A 296 -1.32 -0.63 -4.04
CA ILE A 296 -1.32 -0.01 -2.72
C ILE A 296 -0.90 1.45 -2.83
N ASN A 297 -1.68 2.32 -2.19
CA ASN A 297 -1.51 3.78 -2.20
C ASN A 297 -1.71 4.42 -0.82
N GLY A 298 -1.83 3.59 0.22
CA GLY A 298 -1.98 4.06 1.59
C GLY A 298 -2.04 2.94 2.61
N TYR A 299 -2.07 3.35 3.88
CA TYR A 299 -2.13 2.45 5.03
C TYR A 299 -2.84 3.11 6.22
N ARG A 300 -3.18 2.30 7.22
CA ARG A 300 -3.74 2.76 8.48
C ARG A 300 -3.05 2.11 9.67
N PHE A 301 -2.60 2.93 10.62
CA PHE A 301 -2.14 2.43 11.92
C PHE A 301 -3.31 2.14 12.87
N SER A 302 -3.12 1.17 13.76
CA SER A 302 -3.98 0.92 14.91
C SER A 302 -4.10 2.16 15.80
N HIS A 303 -5.26 2.39 16.41
CA HIS A 303 -5.40 3.43 17.44
C HIS A 303 -4.61 3.10 18.70
N THR A 304 -4.50 1.82 19.05
CA THR A 304 -3.75 1.35 20.20
C THR A 304 -2.35 0.92 19.77
N LYS A 305 -1.34 1.44 20.47
CA LYS A 305 0.03 0.94 20.37
C LYS A 305 0.11 -0.32 21.22
N LYS A 306 0.29 -1.48 20.58
CA LYS A 306 0.54 -2.72 21.30
C LYS A 306 2.05 -2.92 21.36
N LYS A 307 2.59 -3.14 22.55
CA LYS A 307 3.92 -3.76 22.65
C LYS A 307 3.83 -5.12 21.99
N THR A 308 4.54 -5.30 20.88
CA THR A 308 4.69 -6.63 20.29
C THR A 308 5.49 -7.48 21.27
N LYS A 309 4.96 -8.64 21.62
CA LYS A 309 5.68 -9.59 22.47
C LYS A 309 6.82 -10.15 21.63
N ARG A 310 8.04 -9.67 21.85
CA ARG A 310 9.21 -10.15 21.12
C ARG A 310 9.35 -11.65 21.32
N ILE A 311 9.45 -12.39 20.22
CA ILE A 311 9.57 -13.86 20.26
C ILE A 311 11.03 -14.26 20.50
N SER A 312 11.99 -13.42 20.09
CA SER A 312 13.44 -13.60 20.29
C SER A 312 14.16 -12.28 20.65
N LYS A 313 15.45 -12.36 21.01
CA LYS A 313 16.29 -11.17 21.23
C LYS A 313 16.51 -10.36 19.94
N ILE A 314 16.43 -11.01 18.77
CA ILE A 314 16.62 -10.41 17.44
C ILE A 314 15.35 -9.71 16.90
N ASP A 315 14.19 -9.95 17.51
CA ASP A 315 12.92 -9.44 17.00
C ASP A 315 12.79 -7.91 17.09
N LEU A 316 13.12 -7.19 16.01
CA LEU A 316 13.11 -5.72 15.95
C LEU A 316 11.68 -5.15 16.09
N GLU A 317 11.43 -4.26 17.04
CA GLU A 317 10.11 -3.60 17.13
C GLU A 317 10.04 -2.48 16.08
N LEU A 318 9.11 -2.58 15.13
CA LEU A 318 8.92 -1.59 14.05
C LEU A 318 7.59 -0.85 14.22
N GLN A 319 7.57 0.46 13.94
CA GLN A 319 6.32 1.24 13.92
C GLN A 319 5.32 0.68 12.90
N SER A 320 5.82 0.18 11.76
CA SER A 320 5.00 -0.47 10.71
C SER A 320 4.20 -1.68 11.22
N ASN A 321 4.60 -2.32 12.32
CA ASN A 321 3.88 -3.45 12.90
C ASN A 321 2.47 -3.06 13.36
N GLU A 322 2.26 -1.77 13.66
CA GLU A 322 0.97 -1.21 14.05
C GLU A 322 0.01 -1.04 12.86
N ILE A 323 0.46 -1.27 11.63
CA ILE A 323 -0.42 -1.22 10.46
C ILE A 323 -1.45 -2.34 10.56
N ILE A 324 -2.73 -1.95 10.47
CA ILE A 324 -3.87 -2.88 10.51
C ILE A 324 -4.49 -3.07 9.13
N LYS A 325 -4.16 -2.21 8.16
CA LYS A 325 -4.82 -2.16 6.87
C LYS A 325 -4.02 -1.39 5.83
N PHE A 326 -4.04 -1.88 4.60
CA PHE A 326 -3.64 -1.13 3.41
C PHE A 326 -4.85 -0.58 2.67
N TYR A 327 -4.63 0.52 1.96
CA TYR A 327 -5.57 1.07 0.98
C TYR A 327 -4.99 0.87 -0.41
N ALA A 328 -5.80 0.34 -1.32
CA ALA A 328 -5.37 0.01 -2.66
C ALA A 328 -6.38 0.42 -3.72
N HIS A 329 -5.92 0.66 -4.93
CA HIS A 329 -6.76 0.68 -6.11
C HIS A 329 -6.86 -0.74 -6.65
N ASP A 330 -8.09 -1.17 -6.92
CA ASP A 330 -8.41 -2.49 -7.40
C ASP A 330 -9.51 -2.36 -8.45
N ASP A 331 -9.18 -2.68 -9.70
CA ASP A 331 -10.01 -2.49 -10.88
C ASP A 331 -11.29 -3.33 -10.86
N GLN A 332 -11.40 -4.33 -9.98
CA GLN A 332 -12.58 -5.17 -9.81
C GLN A 332 -13.48 -4.75 -8.65
N THR A 333 -12.98 -3.89 -7.75
CA THR A 333 -13.74 -3.41 -6.59
C THR A 333 -13.92 -1.90 -6.60
N GLY A 334 -12.84 -1.12 -6.48
CA GLY A 334 -12.90 0.33 -6.43
C GLY A 334 -11.61 1.05 -6.01
N PRO A 335 -11.65 2.39 -5.95
CA PRO A 335 -10.54 3.22 -5.51
C PRO A 335 -10.42 3.23 -3.98
N PHE A 336 -9.20 3.09 -3.46
CA PHE A 336 -8.91 3.06 -2.02
C PHE A 336 -9.62 1.91 -1.28
N SER A 337 -9.86 0.79 -1.96
CA SER A 337 -10.32 -0.47 -1.38
C SER A 337 -9.46 -0.91 -0.20
N ARG A 338 -10.11 -1.57 0.76
CA ARG A 338 -9.52 -1.99 2.01
C ARG A 338 -8.92 -3.39 1.86
N VAL A 339 -7.67 -3.52 2.32
CA VAL A 339 -6.97 -4.80 2.45
C VAL A 339 -6.54 -4.91 3.92
N GLU A 340 -7.32 -5.65 4.71
CA GLU A 340 -7.21 -5.68 6.17
C GLU A 340 -6.44 -6.90 6.62
N PHE A 341 -5.45 -6.74 7.49
CA PHE A 341 -4.72 -7.87 8.06
C PHE A 341 -5.63 -8.64 9.03
N VAL A 342 -5.70 -9.96 8.88
CA VAL A 342 -6.42 -10.83 9.82
C VAL A 342 -5.44 -11.68 10.62
N SER A 343 -5.92 -12.26 11.71
CA SER A 343 -5.09 -13.01 12.67
C SER A 343 -4.99 -14.51 12.38
N LYS A 344 -5.87 -15.09 11.54
CA LYS A 344 -5.93 -16.53 11.24
C LYS A 344 -6.49 -16.76 9.83
N GLY A 345 -5.96 -17.76 9.11
CA GLY A 345 -6.40 -18.16 7.77
C GLY A 345 -5.64 -17.41 6.67
N TYR A 346 -6.35 -16.94 5.65
CA TYR A 346 -5.80 -16.00 4.67
C TYR A 346 -5.20 -14.77 5.37
N GLN A 347 -4.13 -14.17 4.85
CA GLN A 347 -3.51 -13.01 5.48
C GLN A 347 -4.40 -11.75 5.47
N PHE A 348 -5.22 -11.62 4.43
CA PHE A 348 -6.01 -10.42 4.19
C PHE A 348 -7.50 -10.71 4.11
N ASN A 349 -8.29 -9.81 4.68
CA ASN A 349 -9.69 -9.62 4.29
C ASN A 349 -9.76 -8.48 3.26
N THR A 350 -10.34 -8.76 2.10
CA THR A 350 -10.36 -7.82 0.98
C THR A 350 -11.72 -7.13 0.83
N SER A 351 -11.83 -6.21 -0.14
CA SER A 351 -13.13 -5.65 -0.55
C SER A 351 -13.80 -6.48 -1.66
N TRP A 352 -13.37 -7.71 -1.90
CA TRP A 352 -14.03 -8.64 -2.83
C TRP A 352 -15.16 -9.37 -2.13
N TRP A 353 -16.32 -9.49 -2.77
CA TRP A 353 -17.46 -10.19 -2.19
C TRP A 353 -17.72 -11.51 -2.91
N ASP A 354 -18.17 -12.53 -2.17
CA ASP A 354 -18.59 -13.81 -2.77
C ASP A 354 -19.77 -13.58 -3.72
N ASN A 355 -20.72 -12.75 -3.29
CA ASN A 355 -21.85 -12.27 -4.08
C ASN A 355 -22.25 -10.85 -3.67
N ILE A 356 -23.10 -10.20 -4.47
CA ILE A 356 -23.48 -8.80 -4.28
C ILE A 356 -24.16 -8.54 -2.93
N ASN A 357 -24.76 -9.56 -2.31
CA ASN A 357 -25.44 -9.45 -1.02
C ASN A 357 -24.51 -9.74 0.18
N SER A 358 -23.30 -10.27 -0.03
CA SER A 358 -22.38 -10.59 1.06
C SER A 358 -21.85 -9.32 1.74
N GLU A 359 -21.91 -9.21 3.06
CA GLU A 359 -21.25 -8.11 3.78
C GLU A 359 -19.77 -8.40 4.09
N ILE A 360 -19.38 -9.67 4.00
CA ILE A 360 -18.04 -10.14 4.33
C ILE A 360 -17.19 -10.22 3.06
N GLY A 361 -15.98 -9.71 3.16
CA GLY A 361 -14.96 -9.77 2.12
C GLY A 361 -14.34 -11.16 2.01
N LEU A 362 -13.83 -11.51 0.83
CA LEU A 362 -13.10 -12.74 0.59
C LEU A 362 -11.68 -12.63 1.14
N GLY A 363 -11.17 -13.76 1.62
CA GLY A 363 -9.78 -13.89 2.06
C GLY A 363 -8.81 -13.76 0.87
N ALA A 364 -7.61 -13.26 1.13
CA ALA A 364 -6.52 -13.29 0.14
C ALA A 364 -5.14 -13.46 0.80
N ASN A 365 -4.21 -14.02 0.03
CA ASN A 365 -2.78 -14.09 0.38
C ASN A 365 -1.97 -13.31 -0.65
N ALA A 366 -0.89 -12.65 -0.22
CA ALA A 366 0.02 -12.04 -1.18
C ALA A 366 0.83 -13.12 -1.92
N ILE A 367 1.10 -12.89 -3.21
CA ILE A 367 1.91 -13.75 -4.09
C ILE A 367 3.22 -13.06 -4.46
N CYS A 368 3.17 -11.76 -4.72
CA CYS A 368 4.32 -10.96 -5.09
C CYS A 368 4.13 -9.51 -4.68
N ILE A 369 5.24 -8.79 -4.54
CA ILE A 369 5.26 -7.35 -4.34
C ILE A 369 6.29 -6.72 -5.27
N ILE A 370 5.89 -5.63 -5.93
CA ILE A 370 6.72 -4.93 -6.91
C ILE A 370 6.69 -3.44 -6.61
N VAL A 371 7.86 -2.85 -6.40
CA VAL A 371 8.03 -1.40 -6.24
C VAL A 371 8.65 -0.83 -7.51
N PRO A 372 7.92 0.04 -8.26
CA PRO A 372 8.48 0.75 -9.39
C PRO A 372 9.39 1.90 -8.91
N LEU A 373 10.69 1.82 -9.18
CA LEU A 373 11.71 2.75 -8.69
C LEU A 373 12.55 3.34 -9.82
N VAL A 374 13.17 4.50 -9.57
CA VAL A 374 14.26 4.98 -10.44
C VAL A 374 15.52 4.15 -10.25
N ASN A 375 16.25 3.91 -11.33
CA ASN A 375 17.49 3.12 -11.32
C ASN A 375 18.63 3.72 -10.47
N THR A 376 18.47 4.96 -9.99
CA THR A 376 19.42 5.61 -9.09
C THR A 376 19.29 5.11 -7.65
N ILE A 377 18.12 4.62 -7.24
CA ILE A 377 17.94 4.02 -5.91
C ILE A 377 18.47 2.58 -6.00
N LYS A 378 19.49 2.27 -5.21
CA LYS A 378 20.26 1.02 -5.29
C LYS A 378 20.30 0.26 -3.98
N VAL A 379 20.30 0.96 -2.85
CA VAL A 379 20.23 0.34 -1.52
C VAL A 379 18.80 -0.11 -1.26
N THR A 380 18.60 -1.36 -0.86
CA THR A 380 17.27 -1.93 -0.62
C THR A 380 16.81 -1.69 0.82
N PHE A 381 15.51 -1.86 1.05
CA PHE A 381 14.94 -1.82 2.40
C PHE A 381 15.61 -2.83 3.35
N GLU A 382 15.87 -4.05 2.90
CA GLU A 382 16.45 -5.12 3.72
C GLU A 382 17.86 -4.75 4.21
N ASN A 383 18.66 -4.06 3.39
CA ASN A 383 19.98 -3.58 3.83
C ASN A 383 19.89 -2.64 5.03
N ILE A 384 18.82 -1.85 5.13
CA ILE A 384 18.61 -0.94 6.26
C ILE A 384 17.99 -1.67 7.45
N LEU A 385 17.09 -2.61 7.19
CA LEU A 385 16.46 -3.44 8.22
C LEU A 385 17.49 -4.32 8.94
N GLU A 386 18.42 -4.93 8.20
CA GLU A 386 19.55 -5.69 8.75
C GLU A 386 20.39 -4.83 9.70
N GLU A 387 20.77 -3.62 9.27
CA GLU A 387 21.59 -2.73 10.10
C GLU A 387 20.85 -2.24 11.34
N ALA A 388 19.57 -1.90 11.23
CA ALA A 388 18.76 -1.53 12.38
C ALA A 388 18.64 -2.70 13.39
N THR A 389 18.54 -3.93 12.88
CA THR A 389 18.48 -5.14 13.72
C THR A 389 19.78 -5.37 14.47
N ILE A 390 20.93 -5.25 13.80
CA ILE A 390 22.26 -5.36 14.42
C ILE A 390 22.43 -4.27 15.50
N LEU A 391 22.06 -3.02 15.19
CA LEU A 391 22.19 -1.93 16.15
C LEU A 391 21.28 -2.10 17.37
N ASP A 392 20.02 -2.49 17.18
CA ASP A 392 19.10 -2.75 18.29
C ASP A 392 19.63 -3.85 19.21
N PHE A 393 20.19 -4.92 18.64
CA PHE A 393 20.81 -6.01 19.39
C PHE A 393 22.01 -5.51 20.22
N VAL A 394 22.92 -4.75 19.62
CA VAL A 394 24.09 -4.23 20.33
C VAL A 394 23.68 -3.27 21.46
N PHE A 395 22.68 -2.42 21.23
CA PHE A 395 22.15 -1.53 22.28
C PHE A 395 21.47 -2.29 23.41
N ASP A 396 20.72 -3.35 23.12
CA ASP A 396 20.13 -4.20 24.16
C ASP A 396 21.22 -4.83 25.04
N MET A 397 22.31 -5.31 24.42
CA MET A 397 23.41 -5.94 25.14
C MET A 397 24.20 -4.98 26.04
N HIS A 398 24.52 -3.77 25.55
CA HIS A 398 25.49 -2.90 26.24
C HIS A 398 24.84 -1.87 27.16
N ILE A 399 23.62 -1.45 26.85
CA ILE A 399 22.94 -0.37 27.58
C ILE A 399 21.52 -0.74 27.99
N GLU A 400 21.08 -1.98 27.78
CA GLU A 400 19.74 -2.49 28.13
C GLU A 400 18.60 -1.61 27.61
N LEU A 401 18.82 -0.96 26.46
CA LEU A 401 17.83 -0.12 25.80
C LEU A 401 17.30 -0.81 24.55
N LYS A 402 15.97 -0.85 24.44
CA LYS A 402 15.24 -1.33 23.26
C LYS A 402 14.57 -0.18 22.56
N PHE A 403 14.65 -0.17 21.24
CA PHE A 403 14.01 0.86 20.44
C PHE A 403 12.82 0.29 19.65
N THR A 404 11.87 1.18 19.40
CA THR A 404 10.91 1.05 18.30
C THR A 404 11.48 1.80 17.10
N TRP A 405 11.65 1.12 15.98
CA TRP A 405 12.27 1.66 14.78
C TRP A 405 11.23 2.11 13.74
N ASP A 406 11.49 3.24 13.11
CA ASP A 406 10.76 3.75 11.94
C ASP A 406 11.74 3.82 10.77
N ILE A 407 11.59 2.90 9.81
CA ILE A 407 12.50 2.74 8.67
C ILE A 407 11.75 3.09 7.39
N TYR A 408 12.26 4.06 6.63
CA TYR A 408 11.61 4.50 5.40
C TYR A 408 12.55 5.23 4.44
N LEU A 409 12.15 5.24 3.17
CA LEU A 409 12.78 6.00 2.10
C LEU A 409 12.11 7.38 1.99
N ILE A 410 12.90 8.42 1.75
CA ILE A 410 12.39 9.79 1.58
C ILE A 410 13.31 10.63 0.70
N GLU A 411 12.75 11.69 0.09
CA GLU A 411 13.57 12.73 -0.52
C GLU A 411 14.22 13.61 0.55
N SER A 412 15.49 13.94 0.39
CA SER A 412 16.24 14.67 1.43
C SER A 412 15.64 16.03 1.82
N ASN A 413 15.03 16.74 0.86
CA ASN A 413 14.33 17.99 1.17
C ASN A 413 13.08 17.76 2.03
N LYS A 414 12.36 16.67 1.81
CA LYS A 414 11.21 16.27 2.64
C LYS A 414 11.65 15.83 4.03
N TYR A 415 12.75 15.09 4.14
CA TYR A 415 13.37 14.82 5.44
C TYR A 415 13.69 16.12 6.20
N LYS A 416 14.35 17.09 5.56
CA LYS A 416 14.63 18.39 6.21
C LYS A 416 13.37 19.14 6.63
N GLU A 417 12.27 19.06 5.89
CA GLU A 417 10.97 19.60 6.29
C GLU A 417 10.41 18.92 7.56
N GLU A 418 10.55 17.59 7.68
CA GLU A 418 10.19 16.85 8.88
C GLU A 418 11.02 17.30 10.10
N ILE A 419 12.34 17.41 9.93
CA ILE A 419 13.25 17.86 10.99
C ILE A 419 12.89 19.25 11.50
N ARG A 420 12.66 20.21 10.59
CA ARG A 420 12.22 21.56 11.00
C ARG A 420 10.94 21.51 11.83
N SER A 421 9.99 20.67 11.42
CA SER A 421 8.71 20.50 12.13
C SER A 421 8.88 19.86 13.51
N GLU A 422 9.81 18.91 13.65
CA GLU A 422 10.13 18.24 14.92
C GLU A 422 10.84 19.19 15.90
N LEU A 423 11.78 20.01 15.40
CA LEU A 423 12.48 21.02 16.18
C LEU A 423 11.52 22.09 16.74
N ILE A 424 10.61 22.61 15.90
CA ILE A 424 9.62 23.62 16.34
C ILE A 424 8.70 23.08 17.44
N LYS A 425 8.31 21.81 17.36
CA LYS A 425 7.38 21.21 18.33
C LYS A 425 8.01 20.98 19.71
N ASN A 426 9.33 20.85 19.79
CA ASN A 426 10.02 20.31 20.95
C ASN A 426 11.23 21.16 21.39
N ASP A 427 11.13 22.48 21.27
CA ASP A 427 12.19 23.50 21.46
C ASP A 427 13.11 23.30 22.70
N LYS A 428 12.65 22.60 23.75
CA LYS A 428 13.44 22.34 24.98
C LYS A 428 14.13 20.98 25.04
N GLN A 429 13.77 20.01 24.18
CA GLN A 429 14.22 18.62 24.26
C GLN A 429 15.28 18.26 23.21
N TYR A 430 15.44 19.09 22.17
CA TYR A 430 16.27 18.79 21.01
C TYR A 430 17.62 19.50 21.09
N ASN A 431 18.71 18.81 20.73
CA ASN A 431 20.07 19.35 20.78
C ASN A 431 20.47 20.07 19.47
N SER A 432 21.48 20.93 19.55
CA SER A 432 22.14 21.67 18.44
C SER A 432 22.50 20.82 17.22
N CYS A 433 22.96 19.57 17.39
CA CYS A 433 23.26 18.65 16.27
C CYS A 433 22.06 18.43 15.34
N ALA A 434 20.82 18.49 15.86
CA ALA A 434 19.64 18.33 15.02
C ALA A 434 19.36 19.52 14.11
N ALA A 435 19.93 20.69 14.40
CA ALA A 435 19.89 21.82 13.49
C ALA A 435 20.98 21.75 12.41
N GLU A 436 22.12 21.10 12.68
CA GLU A 436 23.26 21.03 11.75
C GLU A 436 22.88 20.37 10.42
N ILE A 437 22.12 19.27 10.47
CA ILE A 437 21.67 18.54 9.28
C ILE A 437 20.86 19.39 8.29
N LEU A 438 20.24 20.48 8.75
CA LEU A 438 19.49 21.40 7.88
C LEU A 438 20.43 22.14 6.91
N PHE A 439 21.69 22.35 7.29
CA PHE A 439 22.72 23.03 6.50
C PHE A 439 23.50 22.08 5.60
N GLU A 440 23.51 20.78 5.88
CA GLU A 440 24.26 19.77 5.13
C GLU A 440 23.70 19.50 3.74
N SER A 441 24.55 19.22 2.75
CA SER A 441 24.10 18.74 1.44
C SER A 441 23.87 17.24 1.51
N LEU A 442 22.66 16.79 1.16
CA LEU A 442 22.27 15.37 1.22
C LEU A 442 22.03 14.79 -0.19
N PRO A 443 22.22 13.47 -0.38
CA PRO A 443 21.77 12.78 -1.59
C PRO A 443 20.28 13.06 -1.87
N LYS A 444 19.85 12.94 -3.13
CA LYS A 444 18.43 13.19 -3.49
C LYS A 444 17.48 12.29 -2.68
N TYR A 445 17.82 11.01 -2.58
CA TYR A 445 17.06 9.99 -1.86
C TYR A 445 17.89 9.48 -0.68
N VAL A 446 17.28 9.40 0.49
CA VAL A 446 17.93 8.90 1.70
C VAL A 446 17.03 7.88 2.38
N TRP A 447 17.67 6.82 2.88
CA TRP A 447 17.05 5.90 3.82
C TRP A 447 17.21 6.46 5.23
N VAL A 448 16.12 6.47 5.98
CA VAL A 448 16.07 6.97 7.36
C VAL A 448 15.68 5.81 8.26
N ALA A 449 16.45 5.59 9.33
CA ALA A 449 16.08 4.71 10.42
C ALA A 449 16.01 5.53 11.72
N LYS A 450 14.79 5.91 12.15
CA LYS A 450 14.56 6.64 13.40
C LYS A 450 14.34 5.65 14.53
N ALA A 451 14.99 5.88 15.68
CA ALA A 451 14.86 5.07 16.88
C ALA A 451 14.10 5.83 17.97
N TYR A 452 13.07 5.18 18.51
CA TYR A 452 12.22 5.72 19.55
C TYR A 452 12.24 4.86 20.81
N ILE A 453 12.17 5.49 21.98
CA ILE A 453 11.84 4.79 23.23
C ILE A 453 10.34 4.97 23.49
N ARG A 454 9.65 3.85 23.70
CA ARG A 454 8.21 3.82 23.96
C ARG A 454 7.91 3.84 25.45
N ASN A 455 7.13 4.82 25.90
CA ASN A 455 6.60 4.89 27.25
C ASN A 455 5.09 5.13 27.21
N GLY A 456 4.32 4.07 27.49
CA GLY A 456 2.87 4.05 27.26
C GLY A 456 2.54 4.25 25.77
N ASP A 457 1.64 5.19 25.47
CA ASP A 457 1.26 5.54 24.09
C ASP A 457 2.18 6.59 23.43
N LYS A 458 3.19 7.09 24.16
CA LYS A 458 4.12 8.10 23.67
C LYS A 458 5.42 7.47 23.20
N ASP A 459 5.86 7.88 22.01
CA ASP A 459 7.16 7.52 21.46
C ASP A 459 8.06 8.75 21.56
N TYR A 460 9.24 8.58 22.16
CA TYR A 460 10.23 9.62 22.33
C TYR A 460 11.35 9.38 21.34
N LEU A 461 11.51 10.28 20.37
CA LEU A 461 12.57 10.21 19.37
C LEU A 461 13.92 10.38 20.06
N ILE A 462 14.82 9.41 19.88
CA ILE A 462 16.15 9.41 20.52
C ILE A 462 17.22 9.82 19.51
N PHE A 463 17.27 9.12 18.38
CA PHE A 463 18.19 9.41 17.29
C PHE A 463 17.60 8.97 15.95
N ASP A 464 18.19 9.44 14.86
CA ASP A 464 17.99 8.84 13.55
C ASP A 464 19.31 8.64 12.81
N LEU A 465 19.28 7.67 11.89
CA LEU A 465 20.41 7.27 11.08
C LEU A 465 20.07 7.51 9.61
N LEU A 466 20.97 8.18 8.89
CA LEU A 466 20.82 8.46 7.47
C LEU A 466 21.78 7.64 6.65
N TYR A 467 21.23 6.99 5.64
CA TYR A 467 21.93 6.13 4.71
C TYR A 467 21.70 6.63 3.28
N ASP A 468 22.76 6.63 2.48
CA ASP A 468 22.65 7.06 1.08
C ASP A 468 21.93 5.96 0.30
N ALA A 469 20.79 6.30 -0.33
CA ALA A 469 20.04 5.32 -1.10
C ALA A 469 20.66 5.03 -2.48
N ILE A 470 21.65 5.82 -2.91
CA ILE A 470 22.24 5.82 -4.26
C ILE A 470 23.60 5.10 -4.30
N ASP A 471 24.38 5.11 -3.22
CA ASP A 471 25.72 4.53 -3.23
C ASP A 471 25.70 3.01 -2.98
N VAL A 472 26.16 2.23 -3.96
CA VAL A 472 26.33 0.77 -3.86
C VAL A 472 27.55 0.37 -3.04
N ASN A 473 28.50 1.28 -2.83
CA ASN A 473 29.58 1.08 -1.85
C ASN A 473 29.09 1.33 -0.43
N TYR A 474 27.78 1.18 -0.19
CA TYR A 474 27.14 1.10 1.09
C TYR A 474 27.94 0.16 2.00
N LYS A 475 28.86 0.72 2.80
CA LYS A 475 29.66 -0.03 3.78
C LYS A 475 28.82 -0.46 4.98
N LYS A 476 27.49 -0.52 4.81
CA LYS A 476 26.54 -0.76 5.87
C LYS A 476 26.77 0.17 7.08
N THR A 477 26.94 1.45 6.79
CA THR A 477 27.17 2.48 7.82
C THR A 477 26.39 3.74 7.47
N PRO A 478 25.71 4.37 8.44
CA PRO A 478 25.08 5.66 8.21
C PRO A 478 26.16 6.70 7.91
N PHE A 479 25.89 7.59 6.95
CA PHE A 479 26.79 8.71 6.65
C PHE A 479 26.53 9.87 7.62
N PHE A 480 25.36 9.90 8.26
CA PHE A 480 25.00 10.89 9.26
C PHE A 480 24.11 10.27 10.35
N THR A 481 24.29 10.73 11.59
CA THR A 481 23.50 10.34 12.74
C THR A 481 23.06 11.58 13.48
N ASN A 482 21.75 11.73 13.70
CA ASN A 482 21.23 12.83 14.49
C ASN A 482 20.82 12.34 15.87
N ILE A 483 21.29 12.98 16.95
CA ILE A 483 20.93 12.61 18.33
C ILE A 483 20.09 13.74 18.93
N TYR A 484 18.84 13.43 19.21
CA TYR A 484 17.85 14.38 19.71
C TYR A 484 17.87 14.48 21.23
N ASN A 485 18.11 13.35 21.93
CA ASN A 485 18.06 13.30 23.38
C ASN A 485 19.44 13.58 24.01
N SER A 486 19.57 14.68 24.75
CA SER A 486 20.84 15.07 25.41
C SER A 486 21.32 14.08 26.46
N SER A 487 20.42 13.46 27.24
CA SER A 487 20.80 12.44 28.23
C SER A 487 21.34 11.19 27.56
N PHE A 488 20.74 10.76 26.45
CA PHE A 488 21.26 9.65 25.65
C PHE A 488 22.63 9.99 25.06
N LYS A 489 22.82 11.21 24.56
CA LYS A 489 24.13 11.70 24.11
C LYS A 489 25.17 11.63 25.23
N GLU A 490 24.85 12.11 26.43
CA GLU A 490 25.75 12.00 27.59
C GLU A 490 26.06 10.55 27.97
N THR A 491 25.09 9.65 27.92
CA THR A 491 25.32 8.21 28.18
C THR A 491 26.30 7.63 27.17
N LEU A 492 26.14 7.92 25.88
CA LEU A 492 27.09 7.51 24.85
C LEU A 492 28.49 8.10 25.08
N ASP A 493 28.56 9.37 25.50
CA ASP A 493 29.83 10.05 25.80
C ASP A 493 30.56 9.41 26.99
N ARG A 494 29.83 9.06 28.06
CA ARG A 494 30.39 8.45 29.29
C ARG A 494 30.91 7.04 29.07
N LEU A 495 30.27 6.28 28.17
CA LEU A 495 30.71 4.94 27.83
C LEU A 495 31.96 4.93 26.95
N SER A 496 32.55 6.10 26.64
CA SER A 496 33.58 6.28 25.60
C SER A 496 33.09 5.85 24.20
N ILE A 497 31.77 5.61 24.05
CA ILE A 497 31.13 5.22 22.79
C ILE A 497 31.12 6.40 21.80
N ARG A 498 31.55 7.61 22.18
CA ARG A 498 31.63 8.74 21.25
C ARG A 498 32.66 8.52 20.14
N ASP A 499 33.87 8.11 20.53
CA ASP A 499 34.86 7.61 19.58
C ASP A 499 34.46 6.24 19.06
N GLU A 500 33.60 5.50 19.78
CA GLU A 500 32.98 4.27 19.31
C GLU A 500 31.77 4.40 18.39
N PHE A 501 31.19 5.55 18.09
CA PHE A 501 30.39 5.66 16.86
C PHE A 501 31.31 5.61 15.61
N SER A 502 32.58 5.99 15.78
CA SER A 502 33.68 5.76 14.83
C SER A 502 34.49 4.46 15.05
N ILE A 503 34.37 3.78 16.21
CA ILE A 503 34.92 2.45 16.52
C ILE A 503 33.88 1.32 16.39
N PHE A 504 32.58 1.56 16.36
CA PHE A 504 31.54 0.65 15.84
C PHE A 504 31.82 0.39 14.36
N LYS A 505 32.38 1.41 13.67
CA LYS A 505 33.09 1.23 12.41
C LYS A 505 34.24 0.22 12.56
N LYS A 506 35.18 0.34 13.50
CA LYS A 506 36.34 -0.59 13.66
C LYS A 506 36.01 -2.02 14.18
N THR A 507 35.27 -2.16 15.26
CA THR A 507 34.95 -3.44 15.95
C THR A 507 34.03 -4.33 15.12
N ILE A 508 33.23 -3.73 14.24
CA ILE A 508 32.35 -4.42 13.28
C ILE A 508 33.00 -4.43 11.85
N THR A 509 34.16 -3.79 11.62
CA THR A 509 34.86 -3.86 10.30
C THR A 509 35.79 -5.05 10.09
N SER A 510 36.10 -5.88 11.08
CA SER A 510 36.65 -7.19 10.71
C SER A 510 35.52 -7.94 10.01
N GLU A 511 35.63 -8.16 8.70
CA GLU A 511 34.68 -8.98 7.93
C GLU A 511 34.35 -10.28 8.67
N ASP A 512 35.32 -10.84 9.40
CA ASP A 512 35.19 -12.04 10.25
C ASP A 512 34.12 -11.90 11.35
N LYS A 513 34.21 -10.93 12.28
CA LYS A 513 33.20 -10.77 13.34
C LYS A 513 31.81 -10.39 12.81
N ARG A 514 31.75 -9.69 11.67
CA ARG A 514 30.49 -9.41 10.97
C ARG A 514 29.90 -10.70 10.41
N ALA A 515 30.72 -11.50 9.72
CA ALA A 515 30.30 -12.79 9.19
C ALA A 515 29.83 -13.70 10.32
N ASP A 516 30.50 -13.73 11.47
CA ASP A 516 30.08 -14.52 12.63
C ASP A 516 28.72 -14.05 13.16
N LEU A 517 28.50 -12.75 13.35
CA LEU A 517 27.20 -12.18 13.74
C LEU A 517 26.13 -12.45 12.67
N TYR A 518 26.45 -12.35 11.37
CA TYR A 518 25.50 -12.65 10.30
C TYR A 518 25.16 -14.14 10.23
N THR A 519 26.14 -15.03 10.35
CA THR A 519 25.94 -16.48 10.43
C THR A 519 25.06 -16.81 11.62
N ILE A 520 25.33 -16.18 12.77
CA ILE A 520 24.49 -16.28 13.95
C ILE A 520 23.05 -15.81 13.64
N LEU A 521 22.86 -14.59 13.16
CA LEU A 521 21.52 -14.05 12.88
C LEU A 521 20.75 -14.93 11.87
N THR A 522 21.44 -15.47 10.86
CA THR A 522 20.87 -16.35 9.83
C THR A 522 20.52 -17.73 10.39
N GLU A 523 21.36 -18.29 11.26
CA GLU A 523 21.10 -19.56 11.95
C GLU A 523 19.91 -19.44 12.91
N GLU A 524 19.81 -18.34 13.68
CA GLU A 524 18.64 -18.10 14.54
C GLU A 524 17.36 -17.94 13.71
N GLN A 525 17.39 -17.18 12.63
CA GLN A 525 16.24 -16.99 11.74
C GLN A 525 15.81 -18.32 11.10
N THR A 526 16.76 -19.16 10.69
CA THR A 526 16.48 -20.50 10.16
C THR A 526 15.79 -21.38 11.21
N VAL A 527 16.26 -21.31 12.46
CA VAL A 527 15.64 -22.04 13.58
C VAL A 527 14.24 -21.50 13.86
N LEU A 528 14.02 -20.18 13.85
CA LEU A 528 12.70 -19.55 14.04
C LEU A 528 11.73 -19.91 12.91
N ASN A 529 12.14 -19.83 11.65
CA ASN A 529 11.35 -20.26 10.49
C ASN A 529 10.95 -21.74 10.60
N SER A 530 11.84 -22.58 11.12
CA SER A 530 11.54 -24.00 11.38
C SER A 530 10.48 -24.16 12.47
N ILE A 531 10.50 -23.33 13.52
CA ILE A 531 9.45 -23.32 14.57
C ILE A 531 8.12 -22.88 13.99
N GLU A 532 8.10 -21.79 13.22
CA GLU A 532 6.88 -21.28 12.60
C GLU A 532 6.29 -22.29 11.62
N SER A 533 7.12 -22.94 10.79
CA SER A 533 6.69 -24.04 9.91
C SER A 533 6.08 -25.20 10.71
N VAL A 534 6.69 -25.62 11.82
CA VAL A 534 6.13 -26.67 12.69
C VAL A 534 4.83 -26.21 13.35
N GLN A 535 4.72 -24.93 13.72
CA GLN A 535 3.49 -24.36 14.29
C GLN A 535 2.37 -24.23 13.26
N GLU A 536 2.68 -23.88 12.02
CA GLU A 536 1.73 -23.84 10.90
C GLU A 536 1.29 -25.25 10.52
N GLU A 537 2.18 -26.23 10.52
CA GLU A 537 1.84 -27.63 10.28
C GLU A 537 0.97 -28.19 11.41
N LEU A 538 1.25 -27.81 12.66
CA LEU A 538 0.37 -28.05 13.82
C LEU A 538 -1.01 -27.39 13.69
N GLN A 539 -1.08 -26.20 13.11
CA GLN A 539 -2.34 -25.50 12.88
C GLN A 539 -3.11 -26.08 11.68
N LYS A 540 -2.44 -26.49 10.60
CA LYS A 540 -3.06 -27.23 9.48
C LYS A 540 -3.55 -28.61 9.90
N ASN A 541 -2.82 -29.28 10.80
CA ASN A 541 -3.21 -30.57 11.38
C ASN A 541 -4.10 -30.43 12.63
N SER A 542 -4.51 -29.22 13.00
CA SER A 542 -5.54 -29.03 14.02
C SER A 542 -6.88 -29.51 13.44
N LEU A 543 -7.27 -30.70 13.92
CA LEU A 543 -8.47 -31.45 13.56
C LEU A 543 -9.69 -30.56 13.29
N PRO A 544 -10.35 -30.66 12.11
CA PRO A 544 -11.55 -29.90 11.84
C PRO A 544 -12.67 -30.28 12.82
N THR A 545 -13.50 -29.30 13.14
CA THR A 545 -14.59 -29.34 14.11
C THR A 545 -15.79 -30.16 13.62
N ASN A 546 -15.56 -31.39 13.19
CA ASN A 546 -16.61 -32.40 13.02
C ASN A 546 -16.03 -33.78 13.38
N THR A 547 -16.02 -34.04 14.68
CA THR A 547 -15.33 -35.12 15.39
C THR A 547 -15.70 -36.54 14.92
N THR A 548 -16.78 -36.73 14.16
CA THR A 548 -17.35 -38.05 13.89
C THR A 548 -16.82 -38.74 12.63
N ALA A 549 -16.29 -38.01 11.64
CA ALA A 549 -15.84 -38.60 10.37
C ALA A 549 -14.36 -39.05 10.40
N ILE A 550 -13.49 -38.33 11.12
CA ILE A 550 -12.05 -38.58 11.16
C ILE A 550 -11.68 -39.69 12.16
N ILE A 551 -12.48 -39.89 13.22
CA ILE A 551 -12.31 -41.01 14.16
C ILE A 551 -12.51 -42.37 13.44
N ALA A 552 -13.28 -42.41 12.35
CA ALA A 552 -13.44 -43.63 11.55
C ALA A 552 -12.22 -43.95 10.67
N GLU A 553 -11.41 -42.95 10.31
CA GLU A 553 -10.28 -43.10 9.39
C GLU A 553 -8.94 -43.28 10.13
N ILE A 554 -8.74 -42.61 11.27
CA ILE A 554 -7.54 -42.78 12.13
C ILE A 554 -7.47 -44.18 12.77
N ASN A 555 -8.60 -44.86 12.93
CA ASN A 555 -8.64 -46.25 13.41
C ASN A 555 -8.14 -47.28 12.37
N LYS A 556 -7.88 -46.89 11.11
CA LYS A 556 -7.36 -47.81 10.08
C LYS A 556 -5.85 -47.98 10.07
N ASP A 557 -5.06 -46.97 10.47
CA ASP A 557 -3.60 -46.99 10.29
C ASP A 557 -2.78 -47.02 11.59
N GLY A 558 -3.41 -47.26 12.75
CA GLY A 558 -2.70 -47.71 13.96
C GLY A 558 -1.69 -46.72 14.59
N VAL A 559 -1.56 -45.50 14.07
CA VAL A 559 -0.76 -44.44 14.70
C VAL A 559 -1.65 -43.72 15.71
N SER A 560 -1.42 -43.95 16.99
CA SER A 560 -2.17 -43.24 18.03
C SER A 560 -1.85 -41.75 17.95
N LYS A 561 -2.90 -40.92 18.05
CA LYS A 561 -2.79 -39.46 18.17
C LYS A 561 -1.73 -39.02 19.20
N ALA A 562 -1.59 -39.79 20.27
CA ALA A 562 -0.57 -39.58 21.30
C ALA A 562 0.87 -39.68 20.76
N LYS A 563 1.17 -40.59 19.83
CA LYS A 563 2.52 -40.71 19.23
C LYS A 563 2.87 -39.52 18.34
N VAL A 564 1.89 -38.96 17.63
CA VAL A 564 2.09 -37.76 16.80
C VAL A 564 2.29 -36.53 17.69
N GLU A 565 1.48 -36.38 18.74
CA GLU A 565 1.64 -35.32 19.73
C GLU A 565 2.99 -35.42 20.46
N GLU A 566 3.43 -36.63 20.81
CA GLU A 566 4.71 -36.88 21.48
C GLU A 566 5.91 -36.56 20.56
N ALA A 567 5.86 -36.97 19.28
CA ALA A 567 6.89 -36.64 18.31
C ALA A 567 7.03 -35.13 18.07
N ILE A 568 5.91 -34.39 18.05
CA ILE A 568 5.93 -32.94 17.87
C ILE A 568 6.45 -32.23 19.13
N VAL A 569 6.05 -32.68 20.33
CA VAL A 569 6.59 -32.16 21.60
C VAL A 569 8.09 -32.40 21.69
N GLU A 570 8.56 -33.57 21.26
CA GLU A 570 9.98 -33.90 21.20
C GLU A 570 10.74 -32.96 20.25
N GLU A 571 10.18 -32.69 19.07
CA GLU A 571 10.83 -31.83 18.08
C GLU A 571 10.86 -30.35 18.52
N ILE A 572 9.78 -29.86 19.14
CA ILE A 572 9.76 -28.54 19.79
C ILE A 572 10.81 -28.46 20.91
N SER A 573 10.99 -29.53 21.68
CA SER A 573 11.99 -29.60 22.75
C SER A 573 13.42 -29.54 22.18
N LYS A 574 13.71 -30.30 21.11
CA LYS A 574 15.00 -30.23 20.41
C LYS A 574 15.27 -28.84 19.86
N ILE A 575 14.27 -28.18 19.29
CA ILE A 575 14.42 -26.82 18.77
C ILE A 575 14.66 -25.80 19.91
N LYS A 576 13.97 -25.92 21.04
CA LYS A 576 14.22 -25.08 22.22
C LYS A 576 15.62 -25.26 22.79
N ASN A 577 16.11 -26.49 22.84
CA ASN A 577 17.48 -26.77 23.27
C ASN A 577 18.49 -26.18 22.29
N LYS A 578 18.27 -26.34 20.98
CA LYS A 578 19.09 -25.68 19.95
C LYS A 578 19.09 -24.16 20.12
N LEU A 579 17.94 -23.52 20.36
CA LEU A 579 17.87 -22.07 20.66
C LEU A 579 18.66 -21.69 21.91
N THR A 580 18.64 -22.54 22.95
CA THR A 580 19.33 -22.26 24.22
C THR A 580 20.85 -22.40 24.05
N ASP A 581 21.30 -23.47 23.39
CA ASP A 581 22.70 -23.70 23.05
C ASP A 581 23.22 -22.63 22.09
N PHE A 582 22.38 -22.24 21.12
CA PHE A 582 22.67 -21.18 20.18
C PHE A 582 22.83 -19.83 20.89
N ASN A 583 21.89 -19.42 21.75
CA ASN A 583 22.02 -18.22 22.57
C ASN A 583 23.31 -18.22 23.43
N LYS A 584 23.72 -19.38 23.91
CA LYS A 584 24.96 -19.53 24.68
C LYS A 584 26.21 -19.41 23.80
N ASP A 585 26.20 -19.97 22.59
CA ASP A 585 27.28 -19.85 21.61
C ASP A 585 27.43 -18.39 21.11
N ILE A 586 26.31 -17.65 20.99
CA ILE A 586 26.34 -16.18 20.76
C ILE A 586 27.08 -15.47 21.90
N ASP A 587 26.70 -15.76 23.15
CA ASP A 587 27.31 -15.14 24.33
C ASP A 587 28.82 -15.51 24.47
N GLU A 588 29.26 -16.64 23.89
CA GLU A 588 30.66 -17.12 23.93
C GLU A 588 31.52 -16.63 22.75
N ARG A 589 30.94 -16.38 21.56
CA ARG A 589 31.67 -15.93 20.35
C ARG A 589 31.85 -14.42 20.23
N ILE A 590 31.02 -13.64 20.92
CA ILE A 590 31.09 -12.18 21.00
C ILE A 590 32.14 -11.76 22.02
#